data_AF-A0A9Q3DYF1-F1
#
_entry.id   AF-A0A9Q3DYF1-F1
#
_cell.length_a   1.000
_cell.length_b   1.000
_cell.length_c   1.000
_cell.angle_alpha   90.00
_cell.angle_beta   90.00
_cell.angle_gamma   90.00
#
_symmetry.space_group_name_H-M   'P 1'
#
loop_
_entity.id
_entity.type
_entity.pdbx_description
1 polymer ?
#
loop_
_entity_poly.entity_id
_entity_poly.type
_entity_poly.pdbx_seq_one_letter_code
_entity_poly.pdbx_strand_id
1 'polypeptide(L)'
;MGQALLEGVPKLKEWPHFSGEGEYDNMEFIRGIDMIEEDFELPDQLVTDRFNTLFTRSAHRWYIKLRQAHGHQRWTWWKGQMINKCANDAWRFKVETAFESAKFNAHNEKYLPWCCQQKVRLTALYPDMSEFMIHRKILRQCGGY
;
A
#
# COMPACT_ATOMS: atom_id res chain seq x y z
N MET A 1 -14.47 31.05 2.48
CA MET A 1 -14.94 29.72 2.90
C MET A 1 -13.77 28.74 2.85
N GLY A 2 -12.86 28.71 3.86
CA GLY A 2 -11.62 27.92 3.72
C GLY A 2 -10.98 27.37 5.00
N GLN A 3 -11.51 27.68 6.19
CA GLN A 3 -10.94 27.19 7.46
C GLN A 3 -11.78 26.07 8.12
N ALA A 4 -13.07 25.95 7.80
CA ALA A 4 -13.96 24.96 8.42
C ALA A 4 -13.79 23.52 7.86
N LEU A 5 -13.22 23.36 6.66
CA LEU A 5 -13.05 22.03 6.01
C LEU A 5 -11.85 21.23 6.55
N LEU A 6 -11.03 21.81 7.42
CA LEU A 6 -9.82 21.16 7.94
C LEU A 6 -9.90 20.83 9.44
N GLU A 7 -10.99 21.22 10.12
CA GLU A 7 -11.20 20.84 11.51
C GLU A 7 -11.43 19.34 11.59
N GLY A 8 -10.62 18.64 12.39
CA GLY A 8 -10.69 17.19 12.56
C GLY A 8 -9.77 16.39 11.64
N VAL A 9 -9.24 16.98 10.55
CA VAL A 9 -8.28 16.30 9.67
C VAL A 9 -7.01 15.96 10.45
N PRO A 10 -6.52 14.71 10.41
CA PRO A 10 -5.31 14.30 11.12
C PRO A 10 -4.13 15.18 10.75
N LYS A 11 -3.23 15.41 11.70
CA LYS A 11 -2.01 16.18 11.45
C LYS A 11 -1.16 15.42 10.44
N LEU A 12 -0.42 16.14 9.61
CA LEU A 12 0.37 15.53 8.53
C LEU A 12 1.32 14.41 8.98
N LYS A 13 1.83 14.48 10.22
CA LYS A 13 2.66 13.43 10.84
C LYS A 13 1.93 12.10 11.10
N GLU A 14 0.60 12.14 11.17
CA GLU A 14 -0.29 10.99 11.44
C GLU A 14 -0.75 10.34 10.13
N TRP A 15 -0.45 10.95 8.99
CA TRP A 15 -0.74 10.39 7.67
C TRP A 15 0.27 9.26 7.36
N PRO A 16 -0.12 8.29 6.54
CA PRO A 16 0.81 7.26 6.08
C PRO A 16 1.98 7.91 5.31
N HIS A 17 3.17 7.32 5.42
CA HIS A 17 4.35 7.75 4.66
C HIS A 17 4.75 6.65 3.67
N PHE A 18 5.21 7.05 2.49
CA PHE A 18 5.63 6.11 1.44
C PHE A 18 7.13 6.23 1.20
N SER A 19 7.88 5.15 1.42
CA SER A 19 9.34 5.12 1.24
C SER A 19 9.79 4.50 -0.09
N GLY A 20 8.93 3.65 -0.67
CA GLY A 20 9.21 2.84 -1.84
C GLY A 20 10.07 1.60 -1.56
N GLU A 21 10.29 1.26 -0.30
CA GLU A 21 11.25 0.21 0.12
C GLU A 21 10.59 -1.01 0.81
N GLY A 22 9.36 -0.89 1.30
CA GLY A 22 8.63 -2.00 1.95
C GLY A 22 7.84 -2.90 0.98
N GLU A 23 7.59 -4.16 1.39
CA GLU A 23 6.89 -5.17 0.57
C GLU A 23 5.49 -4.72 0.12
N TYR A 24 4.80 -3.93 0.95
CA TYR A 24 3.43 -3.39 0.72
C TYR A 24 3.30 -1.89 0.91
N ASP A 25 4.43 -1.18 0.95
CA ASP A 25 4.52 0.23 1.29
C ASP A 25 3.59 1.10 0.43
N ASN A 26 3.47 0.78 -0.87
CA ASN A 26 2.57 1.47 -1.78
C ASN A 26 1.09 1.20 -1.48
N MET A 27 0.71 -0.04 -1.17
CA MET A 27 -0.70 -0.38 -0.94
C MET A 27 -1.21 0.12 0.39
N GLU A 28 -0.40 0.04 1.45
CA GLU A 28 -0.75 0.60 2.75
C GLU A 28 -0.86 2.12 2.68
N PHE A 29 0.07 2.77 1.97
CA PHE A 29 -0.03 4.20 1.71
C PHE A 29 -1.31 4.57 0.96
N ILE A 30 -1.60 3.91 -0.17
CA ILE A 30 -2.80 4.20 -0.97
C ILE A 30 -4.07 4.04 -0.14
N ARG A 31 -4.22 2.92 0.58
CA ARG A 31 -5.40 2.67 1.43
C ARG A 31 -5.55 3.71 2.53
N GLY A 32 -4.45 4.08 3.19
CA GLY A 32 -4.50 5.07 4.26
C GLY A 32 -4.87 6.46 3.75
N ILE A 33 -4.41 6.85 2.55
CA ILE A 33 -4.82 8.11 1.91
C ILE A 33 -6.29 8.04 1.47
N ASP A 34 -6.73 6.95 0.85
CA ASP A 34 -8.12 6.79 0.42
C ASP A 34 -9.09 6.91 1.61
N MET A 35 -8.77 6.31 2.77
CA MET A 35 -9.57 6.45 3.99
C MET A 35 -9.64 7.90 4.47
N ILE A 36 -8.51 8.62 4.50
CA ILE A 36 -8.48 10.03 4.94
C ILE A 36 -9.21 10.93 3.94
N GLU A 37 -9.10 10.67 2.64
CA GLU A 37 -9.82 11.41 1.61
C GLU A 37 -11.33 11.22 1.74
N GLU A 38 -11.79 9.99 1.97
CA GLU A 38 -13.20 9.63 2.14
C GLU A 38 -13.79 10.19 3.44
N ASP A 39 -13.12 9.96 4.59
CA ASP A 39 -13.62 10.36 5.91
C ASP A 39 -13.75 11.88 6.08
N PHE A 40 -12.91 12.65 5.38
CA PHE A 40 -12.83 14.10 5.51
C PHE A 40 -13.19 14.85 4.22
N GLU A 41 -13.70 14.14 3.21
CA GLU A 41 -14.08 14.68 1.89
C GLU A 41 -13.02 15.62 1.29
N LEU A 42 -11.75 15.24 1.40
CA LEU A 42 -10.65 16.14 1.07
C LEU A 42 -10.57 16.40 -0.43
N PRO A 43 -10.43 17.66 -0.85
CA PRO A 43 -10.04 17.98 -2.21
C PRO A 43 -8.72 17.31 -2.58
N ASP A 44 -8.71 16.73 -3.78
CA ASP A 44 -7.57 16.08 -4.43
C ASP A 44 -6.26 16.90 -4.35
N GLN A 45 -6.37 18.22 -4.47
CA GLN A 45 -5.24 19.16 -4.35
C GLN A 45 -4.62 19.15 -2.95
N LEU A 46 -5.44 19.10 -1.89
CA LEU A 46 -4.95 19.03 -0.52
C LEU A 46 -4.19 17.72 -0.27
N VAL A 47 -4.69 16.61 -0.80
CA VAL A 47 -3.97 15.33 -0.71
C VAL A 47 -2.62 15.43 -1.43
N THR A 48 -2.61 15.89 -2.67
CA THR A 48 -1.41 15.87 -3.53
C THR A 48 -0.34 16.90 -3.12
N ASP A 49 -0.73 18.03 -2.51
CA ASP A 49 0.22 19.03 -1.98
C ASP A 49 1.05 18.52 -0.80
N ARG A 50 0.55 17.48 -0.11
CA ARG A 50 1.22 16.86 1.04
C ARG A 50 2.31 15.86 0.63
N PHE A 51 2.35 15.42 -0.63
CA PHE A 51 3.28 14.38 -1.10
C PHE A 51 4.75 14.72 -0.93
N ASN A 52 5.12 15.99 -0.95
CA ASN A 52 6.50 16.39 -0.70
C ASN A 52 6.99 16.00 0.71
N THR A 53 6.08 15.90 1.68
CA THR A 53 6.37 15.46 3.06
C THR A 53 6.13 13.97 3.24
N LEU A 54 5.04 13.45 2.67
CA LEU A 54 4.62 12.06 2.88
C LEU A 54 5.51 11.05 2.14
N PHE A 55 6.14 11.45 1.05
CA PHE A 55 7.10 10.61 0.37
C PHE A 55 8.48 10.79 0.95
N THR A 56 9.13 9.68 1.23
CA THR A 56 10.44 9.64 1.89
C THR A 56 11.42 8.81 1.06
N ARG A 57 12.72 8.94 1.34
CA ARG A 57 13.79 8.12 0.75
C ARG A 57 13.74 8.05 -0.78
N SER A 58 13.68 6.83 -1.34
CA SER A 58 13.67 6.59 -2.78
C SER A 58 12.38 7.06 -3.46
N ALA A 59 11.24 6.98 -2.76
CA ALA A 59 9.95 7.47 -3.26
C ALA A 59 9.94 8.99 -3.43
N HIS A 60 10.56 9.75 -2.52
CA HIS A 60 10.64 11.21 -2.63
C HIS A 60 11.35 11.67 -3.91
N ARG A 61 12.51 11.08 -4.21
CA ARG A 61 13.27 11.37 -5.43
C ARG A 61 12.48 11.05 -6.70
N TRP A 62 11.75 9.93 -6.69
CA TRP A 62 10.88 9.54 -7.79
C TRP A 62 9.72 10.53 -7.99
N TYR A 63 9.09 10.96 -6.91
CA TYR A 63 8.03 11.95 -6.96
C TYR A 63 8.47 13.27 -7.55
N ILE A 64 9.61 13.82 -7.10
CA ILE A 64 10.13 15.08 -7.64
C ILE A 64 10.29 14.98 -9.16
N LYS A 65 10.88 13.88 -9.65
CA LYS A 65 11.07 13.66 -11.09
C LYS A 65 9.74 13.62 -11.84
N LEU A 66 8.74 12.88 -11.35
CA LEU A 66 7.42 12.80 -12.00
C LEU A 66 6.66 14.13 -11.93
N ARG A 67 6.71 14.83 -10.80
CA ARG A 67 6.06 16.15 -10.62
C ARG A 67 6.66 17.19 -11.56
N GLN A 68 7.98 17.16 -11.77
CA GLN A 68 8.65 18.03 -12.74
C GLN A 68 8.25 17.71 -14.19
N ALA A 69 8.09 16.43 -14.54
CA ALA A 69 7.75 16.01 -15.89
C ALA A 69 6.26 16.21 -16.25
N HIS A 70 5.36 16.00 -15.31
CA HIS A 70 3.91 15.95 -15.57
C HIS A 70 3.10 17.05 -14.85
N GLY A 71 3.76 17.92 -14.08
CA GLY A 71 3.10 19.01 -13.37
C GLY A 71 2.15 18.53 -12.28
N HIS A 72 1.13 19.34 -12.00
CA HIS A 72 0.12 19.01 -10.99
C HIS A 72 -0.82 17.93 -11.53
N GLN A 73 -0.99 16.88 -10.76
CA GLN A 73 -1.77 15.70 -11.15
C GLN A 73 -2.66 15.27 -10.00
N ARG A 74 -3.79 14.68 -10.37
CA ARG A 74 -4.80 14.19 -9.45
C ARG A 74 -4.33 12.98 -8.64
N TRP A 75 -4.92 12.74 -7.47
CA TRP A 75 -4.61 11.58 -6.63
C TRP A 75 -4.80 10.27 -7.40
N THR A 76 -5.89 10.15 -8.15
CA THR A 76 -6.15 9.00 -9.05
C THR A 76 -5.01 8.70 -10.02
N TRP A 77 -4.36 9.74 -10.57
CA TRP A 77 -3.19 9.56 -11.44
C TRP A 77 -1.99 9.03 -10.65
N TRP A 78 -1.72 9.58 -9.47
CA TRP A 78 -0.63 9.13 -8.60
C TRP A 78 -0.81 7.70 -8.11
N LYS A 79 -2.04 7.28 -7.78
CA LYS A 79 -2.37 5.87 -7.51
C LYS A 79 -1.92 4.98 -8.67
N GLY A 80 -2.28 5.35 -9.90
CA GLY A 80 -1.86 4.63 -11.10
C GLY A 80 -0.33 4.54 -11.24
N GLN A 81 0.39 5.61 -10.96
CA GLN A 81 1.86 5.61 -11.02
C GLN A 81 2.50 4.72 -9.94
N MET A 82 1.97 4.74 -8.71
CA MET A 82 2.44 3.87 -7.63
C MET A 82 2.17 2.40 -7.94
N ILE A 83 0.97 2.09 -8.42
CA ILE A 83 0.61 0.73 -8.83
C ILE A 83 1.53 0.29 -9.97
N ASN A 84 1.70 1.08 -11.03
CA ASN A 84 2.57 0.70 -12.16
C ASN A 84 4.04 0.52 -11.74
N LYS A 85 4.54 1.37 -10.83
CA LYS A 85 5.92 1.28 -10.35
C LYS A 85 6.14 0.06 -9.47
N CYS A 86 5.17 -0.30 -8.65
CA CYS A 86 5.26 -1.39 -7.67
C CYS A 86 4.66 -2.71 -8.15
N ALA A 87 3.91 -2.74 -9.26
CA ALA A 87 3.31 -3.93 -9.86
C ALA A 87 4.04 -4.35 -11.15
N ASN A 88 5.36 -4.14 -11.22
CA ASN A 88 6.15 -4.73 -12.29
C ASN A 88 6.35 -6.24 -12.03
N ASP A 89 6.65 -6.99 -13.10
CA ASP A 89 6.81 -8.44 -13.04
C ASP A 89 7.83 -8.89 -11.99
N ALA A 90 8.86 -8.07 -11.72
CA ALA A 90 9.88 -8.36 -10.73
C ALA A 90 9.34 -8.31 -9.28
N TRP A 91 8.52 -7.31 -8.92
CA TRP A 91 7.87 -7.28 -7.60
C TRP A 91 6.87 -8.43 -7.47
N ARG A 92 6.07 -8.67 -8.51
CA ARG A 92 5.08 -9.76 -8.52
C ARG A 92 5.78 -11.10 -8.27
N PHE A 93 6.84 -11.37 -9.03
CA PHE A 93 7.67 -12.56 -8.87
C PHE A 93 8.27 -12.67 -7.47
N LYS A 94 8.77 -11.57 -6.90
CA LYS A 94 9.33 -11.56 -5.55
C LYS A 94 8.28 -11.91 -4.49
N VAL A 95 7.09 -11.34 -4.57
CA VAL A 95 6.01 -11.59 -3.58
C VAL A 95 5.40 -12.98 -3.77
N GLU A 96 5.23 -13.45 -5.01
CA GLU A 96 4.83 -14.83 -5.31
C GLU A 96 5.82 -15.82 -4.73
N THR A 97 7.12 -15.63 -5.00
CA THR A 97 8.19 -16.47 -4.45
C THR A 97 8.18 -16.46 -2.92
N ALA A 98 8.05 -15.28 -2.30
CA ALA A 98 8.00 -15.15 -0.84
C ALA A 98 6.80 -15.86 -0.22
N PHE A 99 5.63 -15.82 -0.88
CA PHE A 99 4.45 -16.58 -0.44
C PHE A 99 4.65 -18.08 -0.64
N GLU A 100 5.16 -18.52 -1.79
CA GLU A 100 5.34 -19.93 -2.12
C GLU A 100 6.35 -20.62 -1.20
N SER A 101 7.43 -19.93 -0.84
CA SER A 101 8.46 -20.42 0.06
C SER A 101 8.07 -20.33 1.54
N ALA A 102 7.06 -19.53 1.90
CA ALA A 102 6.64 -19.37 3.29
C ALA A 102 5.83 -20.60 3.74
N LYS A 103 6.49 -21.48 4.50
CA LYS A 103 5.85 -22.58 5.24
C LYS A 103 5.73 -22.20 6.70
N PHE A 104 4.54 -22.37 7.27
CA PHE A 104 4.32 -22.04 8.67
C PHE A 104 5.11 -22.99 9.58
N ASN A 105 5.85 -22.45 10.54
CA ASN A 105 6.55 -23.23 11.56
C ASN A 105 6.10 -22.86 12.97
N ALA A 106 5.33 -23.75 13.59
CA ALA A 106 4.78 -23.55 14.95
C ALA A 106 5.83 -23.39 16.07
N HIS A 107 7.10 -23.76 15.84
CA HIS A 107 8.16 -23.60 16.84
C HIS A 107 8.71 -22.17 16.90
N ASN A 108 8.69 -21.47 15.76
CA ASN A 108 9.39 -20.19 15.60
C ASN A 108 8.44 -19.03 15.28
N GLU A 109 7.21 -19.32 14.85
CA GLU A 109 6.27 -18.31 14.36
C GLU A 109 4.95 -18.33 15.15
N LYS A 110 4.40 -17.14 15.38
CA LYS A 110 3.03 -17.00 15.91
C LYS A 110 2.04 -17.12 14.75
N TYR A 111 1.02 -17.96 14.92
CA TYR A 111 0.02 -18.26 13.89
C TYR A 111 -0.67 -17.02 13.31
N LEU A 112 -1.25 -16.16 14.17
CA LEU A 112 -2.06 -15.04 13.71
C LEU A 112 -1.26 -14.01 12.90
N PRO A 113 -0.12 -13.46 13.38
CA PRO A 113 0.70 -12.54 12.59
C PRO A 113 1.14 -13.13 11.25
N TRP A 114 1.52 -14.41 11.24
CA TRP A 114 1.96 -15.09 10.03
C TRP A 114 0.83 -15.21 9.00
N CYS A 115 -0.36 -15.64 9.42
CA CYS A 115 -1.55 -15.71 8.56
C CYS A 115 -1.93 -14.33 8.01
N CYS A 116 -1.88 -13.28 8.84
CA CYS A 116 -2.14 -11.92 8.39
C CYS A 116 -1.14 -11.49 7.29
N GLN A 117 0.16 -11.78 7.46
CA GLN A 117 1.16 -11.46 6.45
C GLN A 117 0.89 -12.21 5.12
N GLN A 118 0.53 -13.49 5.18
CA GLN A 118 0.19 -14.26 3.98
C GLN A 118 -1.12 -13.77 3.32
N LYS A 119 -2.10 -13.31 4.10
CA LYS A 119 -3.32 -12.66 3.57
C LYS A 119 -2.96 -11.39 2.81
N VAL A 120 -2.11 -10.54 3.37
CA VAL A 120 -1.65 -9.32 2.71
C VAL A 120 -0.94 -9.64 1.39
N ARG A 121 -0.04 -10.65 1.35
CA ARG A 121 0.60 -11.15 0.11
C ARG A 121 -0.41 -11.48 -0.98
N LEU A 122 -1.39 -12.30 -0.64
CA LEU A 122 -2.36 -12.81 -1.61
C LEU A 122 -3.31 -11.74 -2.11
N THR A 123 -3.78 -10.85 -1.22
CA THR A 123 -4.60 -9.70 -1.62
C THR A 123 -3.81 -8.72 -2.51
N ALA A 124 -2.50 -8.59 -2.28
CA ALA A 124 -1.63 -7.77 -3.12
C ALA A 124 -1.46 -8.36 -4.54
N LEU A 125 -1.24 -9.66 -4.62
CA LEU A 125 -1.01 -10.37 -5.89
C LEU A 125 -2.29 -10.61 -6.71
N TYR A 126 -3.41 -10.76 -6.01
CA TYR A 126 -4.70 -11.17 -6.56
C TYR A 126 -5.84 -10.39 -5.88
N PRO A 127 -6.05 -9.10 -6.23
CA PRO A 127 -7.07 -8.25 -5.61
C PRO A 127 -8.50 -8.82 -5.72
N ASP A 128 -8.79 -9.52 -6.82
CA ASP A 128 -10.11 -10.10 -7.09
C ASP A 128 -10.30 -11.52 -6.52
N MET A 129 -9.31 -12.03 -5.77
CA MET A 129 -9.39 -13.36 -5.17
C MET A 129 -10.35 -13.36 -3.98
N SER A 130 -11.29 -14.30 -3.98
CA SER A 130 -12.23 -14.45 -2.86
C SER A 130 -11.52 -14.80 -1.55
N GLU A 131 -12.08 -14.36 -0.42
CA GLU A 131 -11.55 -14.67 0.91
C GLU A 131 -11.40 -16.18 1.15
N PHE A 132 -12.36 -16.98 0.65
CA PHE A 132 -12.28 -18.43 0.72
C PHE A 132 -11.01 -18.97 0.04
N MET A 133 -10.68 -18.49 -1.16
CA MET A 133 -9.49 -18.93 -1.89
C MET A 133 -8.20 -18.45 -1.23
N ILE A 134 -8.20 -17.25 -0.66
CA ILE A 134 -7.09 -16.73 0.14
C ILE A 134 -6.85 -17.66 1.33
N HIS A 135 -7.88 -17.93 2.14
CA HIS A 135 -7.77 -18.81 3.31
C HIS A 135 -7.31 -20.23 2.92
N ARG A 136 -7.84 -20.78 1.83
CA ARG A 136 -7.43 -22.10 1.32
C ARG A 136 -5.96 -22.13 0.93
N LYS A 137 -5.44 -21.10 0.27
CA LYS A 137 -4.01 -20.99 -0.09
C LYS A 137 -3.12 -20.89 1.15
N ILE A 138 -3.53 -20.11 2.16
CA ILE A 138 -2.79 -20.01 3.44
C ILE A 138 -2.77 -21.36 4.16
N LEU A 139 -3.89 -22.08 4.25
CA LEU A 139 -3.95 -23.39 4.92
C LEU A 139 -3.00 -24.43 4.29
N ARG A 140 -2.85 -24.42 2.95
CA ARG A 140 -1.87 -25.28 2.25
C ARG A 140 -0.43 -25.00 2.66
N GLN A 141 -0.13 -23.76 3.04
CA GLN A 141 1.20 -23.38 3.52
C GLN A 141 1.44 -23.80 4.99
N CYS A 142 0.37 -24.15 5.72
CA CYS A 142 0.44 -24.71 7.06
C CYS A 142 0.59 -26.24 7.09
N GLY A 143 0.71 -26.90 5.93
CA GLY A 143 0.75 -28.36 5.83
C GLY A 143 -0.64 -29.03 5.84
N GLY A 144 -1.72 -28.25 5.68
CA GLY A 144 -3.07 -28.80 5.50
C GLY A 144 -3.25 -29.43 4.12
N TYR A 145 -3.68 -30.70 4.12
CA TYR A 145 -4.06 -31.48 2.93
C TYR A 145 -5.36 -30.96 2.29
#